data_AF-M9R908-F1
#
_entry.id   AF-M9R908-F1
#
_cell.length_a   1.000
_cell.length_b   1.000
_cell.length_c   1.000
_cell.angle_alpha   90.00
_cell.angle_beta   90.00
_cell.angle_gamma   90.00
#
_symmetry.space_group_name_H-M   'P 1'
#
loop_
_entity.id
_entity.type
_entity.pdbx_description
1 polymer ?
#
loop_
_entity_poly.entity_id
_entity_poly.type
_entity_poly.pdbx_seq_one_letter_code
_entity_poly.pdbx_strand_id
1 'polypeptide(L)' 'MAPPKRDTTGILVRLHANTIVGLDDMIAKAGEDWSRPEMIRRILKGRLTAEGYEIGEWVE' A
#
# COMPACT_ATOMS: atom_id res chain seq x y z
N MET A 1 9.45 -10.30 24.03
CA MET A 1 8.26 -10.22 23.15
C MET A 1 8.65 -10.83 21.82
N ALA A 2 7.90 -11.80 21.31
CA ALA A 2 8.11 -12.28 19.94
C ALA A 2 7.81 -11.11 18.98
N PRO A 3 8.58 -10.91 17.91
CA PRO A 3 8.26 -9.89 16.93
C PRO A 3 6.84 -10.16 16.40
N PRO A 4 5.99 -9.13 16.23
CA PRO A 4 4.65 -9.31 15.72
C PRO A 4 4.73 -10.13 14.43
N LYS A 5 3.93 -11.20 14.35
CA LYS A 5 3.86 -12.01 13.12
C LYS A 5 3.54 -11.05 11.99
N ARG A 6 4.47 -10.90 11.04
CA ARG A 6 4.20 -10.24 9.77
C ARG A 6 3.19 -11.11 9.02
N ASP A 7 1.91 -10.94 9.33
CA ASP A 7 0.79 -11.64 8.71
C ASP A 7 0.49 -11.05 7.32
N THR A 8 1.56 -10.86 6.53
CA THR A 8 1.51 -10.29 5.19
C THR A 8 1.55 -11.42 4.17
N THR A 9 0.52 -11.51 3.34
CA THR A 9 0.51 -12.41 2.19
C THR A 9 0.98 -11.66 0.94
N GLY A 10 2.04 -12.16 0.30
CA GLY A 10 2.50 -11.63 -0.98
C GLY A 10 1.51 -11.96 -2.10
N ILE A 11 1.07 -10.95 -2.85
CA ILE A 11 0.22 -11.11 -4.03
C ILE A 11 0.94 -10.60 -5.28
N LEU A 12 0.75 -11.30 -6.40
CA LEU A 12 1.25 -10.85 -7.70
C LEU A 12 0.09 -10.25 -8.49
N VAL A 13 0.24 -8.99 -8.89
CA VAL A 13 -0.77 -8.25 -9.66
C VAL A 13 -0.17 -7.86 -11.00
N ARG A 14 -0.90 -8.09 -12.08
CA ARG A 14 -0.54 -7.58 -13.41
C ARG A 14 -1.23 -6.24 -13.62
N LEU A 15 -0.44 -5.18 -13.83
CA LEU A 15 -0.92 -3.83 -14.07
C LEU A 15 -0.47 -3.37 -15.46
N HIS A 16 -1.24 -2.49 -16.08
CA HIS A 16 -0.83 -1.83 -17.31
C HIS A 16 0.38 -0.92 -17.04
N ALA A 17 1.29 -0.79 -18.01
CA ALA A 17 2.51 0.01 -17.85
C ALA A 17 2.21 1.47 -17.44
N ASN A 18 1.20 2.08 -18.06
CA ASN A 18 0.79 3.46 -17.71
C ASN A 18 0.29 3.60 -16.26
N THR A 19 -0.27 2.54 -15.68
CA THR A 19 -0.68 2.54 -14.27
C THR A 19 0.55 2.56 -13.35
N ILE A 20 1.62 1.85 -13.72
CA ILE A 20 2.89 1.89 -12.99
C ILE A 20 3.53 3.28 -13.06
N VAL A 21 3.49 3.93 -14.23
CA VAL A 21 4.00 5.30 -14.37
C VAL A 21 3.24 6.27 -13.47
N GLY A 22 1.90 6.21 -13.48
CA GLY A 22 1.10 7.04 -12.57
C GLY A 22 1.37 6.77 -11.09
N LEU A 23 1.64 5.51 -10.72
CA LEU A 23 2.02 5.15 -9.36
C LEU A 23 3.37 5.76 -8.97
N ASP A 24 4.36 5.70 -9.86
CA ASP A 24 5.69 6.28 -9.63
C ASP A 24 5.62 7.82 -9.50
N ASP A 25 4.80 8.48 -10.31
CA ASP A 25 4.54 9.92 -10.20
C ASP A 25 3.91 10.28 -8.84
N MET A 26 3.01 9.44 -8.32
CA MET A 26 2.41 9.64 -7.00
C MET A 26 3.46 9.51 -5.88
N ILE A 27 4.37 8.54 -5.99
CA ILE A 27 5.46 8.34 -5.02
C ILE A 27 6.36 9.58 -5.02
N ALA A 28 6.78 10.04 -6.20
CA ALA A 28 7.61 11.23 -6.33
C ALA A 28 6.95 12.48 -5.73
N LYS A 29 5.64 12.64 -5.91
CA LYS A 29 4.87 13.79 -5.35
C LYS A 29 4.64 13.71 -3.85
N ALA A 30 4.58 12.51 -3.27
CA ALA A 30 4.40 12.34 -1.83
C ALA A 30 5.61 12.84 -1.04
N GLY A 31 6.80 12.91 -1.66
CA GLY A 31 8.03 13.38 -1.01
C GLY A 31 8.58 12.40 0.05
N GLU A 32 8.09 11.16 0.06
CA GLU A 32 8.54 10.08 0.94
C GLU A 32 9.09 8.92 0.10
N ASP A 33 10.07 8.18 0.64
CA ASP A 33 10.70 7.02 -0.01
C ASP A 33 9.81 5.76 0.06
N TRP A 34 8.56 5.86 -0.38
CA TRP A 34 7.66 4.70 -0.40
C TRP A 34 7.98 3.75 -1.55
N SER A 35 8.02 2.46 -1.22
CA SER A 35 8.02 1.42 -2.25
C SER A 35 6.67 1.34 -2.99
N ARG A 36 6.66 0.87 -4.24
CA ARG A 36 5.42 0.63 -5.01
C ARG A 36 4.37 -0.20 -4.24
N PRO A 37 4.72 -1.32 -3.57
CA PRO A 37 3.75 -2.07 -2.77
C PRO A 37 3.18 -1.25 -1.60
N GLU A 38 3.99 -0.42 -0.95
CA GLU A 38 3.55 0.42 0.16
C GLU A 38 2.60 1.53 -0.31
N MET A 39 2.89 2.15 -1.46
CA MET A 39 1.95 3.11 -2.07
C MET A 39 0.62 2.45 -2.43
N ILE A 40 0.65 1.27 -3.06
CA ILE A 40 -0.57 0.51 -3.38
C ILE A 40 -1.36 0.20 -2.11
N ARG A 41 -0.68 -0.24 -1.04
CA ARG A 41 -1.30 -0.52 0.25
C ARG A 41 -1.97 0.73 0.84
N ARG A 42 -1.34 1.90 0.79
CA ARG A 42 -1.94 3.16 1.26
C ARG A 42 -3.18 3.55 0.45
N ILE A 43 -3.12 3.42 -0.87
CA ILE A 43 -4.27 3.67 -1.75
C ILE A 43 -5.43 2.74 -1.38
N LEU A 44 -5.16 1.43 -1.23
CA LEU A 44 -6.16 0.44 -0.85
C LEU A 44 -6.74 0.73 0.54
N LYS A 45 -5.90 1.06 1.52
CA LYS A 45 -6.34 1.43 2.86
C LYS A 45 -7.28 2.63 2.82
N GLY A 46 -6.87 3.71 2.14
CA GLY A 46 -7.70 4.91 2.01
C GLY A 46 -9.05 4.63 1.34
N ARG A 47 -9.06 3.80 0.28
CA ARG A 47 -10.29 3.42 -0.41
C ARG A 47 -11.22 2.59 0.48
N LEU A 48 -10.70 1.57 1.15
CA LEU A 48 -11.47 0.66 1.98
C LEU A 48 -12.00 1.36 3.24
N THR A 49 -11.22 2.25 3.87
CA THR A 49 -11.71 3.08 4.96
C THR A 49 -12.84 4.01 4.51
N ALA A 50 -12.74 4.60 3.31
CA ALA A 50 -13.82 5.42 2.75
C ALA A 50 -15.09 4.62 2.46
N GLU A 51 -14.98 3.31 2.23
CA GLU A 51 -16.11 2.38 2.06
C GLU A 51 -16.66 1.86 3.41
N GLY A 52 -16.06 2.23 4.54
CA GLY A 52 -16.50 1.85 5.88
C GLY A 52 -15.86 0.58 6.44
N TYR A 53 -14.81 0.05 5.80
CA TYR A 53 -14.05 -1.08 6.36
C TYR A 53 -13.10 -0.62 7.46
N GLU A 54 -13.09 -1.34 8.58
CA GLU A 54 -12.10 -1.17 9.65
C GLU A 54 -10.79 -1.87 9.27
N ILE A 55 -9.80 -1.09 8.83
CA ILE A 55 -8.45 -1.59 8.57
C ILE A 55 -7.55 -1.19 9.73
N GLY A 56 -7.28 -2.15 10.62
CA GLY A 56 -6.35 -1.96 11.72
C GLY A 56 -4.97 -1.52 11.23
N GLU A 57 -4.37 -0.56 11.93
CA GLU A 57 -2.95 -0.25 11.73
C GLU A 57 -2.10 -1.39 12.29
N TRP A 58 -0.95 -1.61 11.67
CA TRP A 58 0.03 -2.56 12.19
C TRP A 58 0.55 -1.95 13.48
N VAL A 59 0.31 -2.62 14.61
CA VAL A 59 0.97 -2.29 15.85
C VAL A 59 2.45 -2.62 15.65
N GLU A 60 3.33 -1.62 15.74
CA GLU A 60 4.79 -1.78 15.65
C GLU A 60 5.34 -2.79 16.67
#